data_AF-A0A7J8W2W6-F1
#
_entry.id   AF-A0A7J8W2W6-F1
#
_cell.length_a   1.000
_cell.length_b   1.000
_cell.length_c   1.000
_cell.angle_alpha   90.00
_cell.angle_beta   90.00
_cell.angle_gamma   90.00
#
_symmetry.space_group_name_H-M   'P 1'
#
loop_
_entity.id
_entity.type
_entity.pdbx_description
1 polymer ?
#
loop_
_entity_poly.entity_id
_entity_poly.type
_entity_poly.pdbx_seq_one_letter_code
_entity_poly.pdbx_strand_id
1 'polypeptide(L)'
;MTATAGVIIRNHEGFVIGACTYPLGRTGDLTTAETNVYLQAAIFGKEMGFRELVVEGDTLIVIKKLKSDSVDRSVIGNIINEI
;
A
#
# COMPACT_ATOMS: atom_id res chain seq x y z
N MET A 1 -16.28 -2.72 7.87
CA MET A 1 -16.30 -1.50 7.03
C MET A 1 -16.04 -1.92 5.60
N THR A 2 -16.62 -1.30 4.57
CA THR A 2 -16.17 -1.52 3.18
C THR A 2 -15.14 -0.47 2.82
N ALA A 3 -14.02 -0.89 2.23
CA ALA A 3 -12.94 0.02 1.83
C ALA A 3 -12.61 -0.12 0.34
N THR A 4 -12.05 0.95 -0.22
CA THR A 4 -11.57 1.00 -1.60
C THR A 4 -10.19 1.63 -1.58
N ALA A 5 -9.24 1.03 -2.27
CA ALA A 5 -7.92 1.59 -2.50
C ALA A 5 -8.00 2.58 -3.68
N GLY A 6 -7.35 3.73 -3.53
CA GLY A 6 -7.03 4.63 -4.64
C GLY A 6 -5.51 4.78 -4.71
N VAL A 7 -4.93 4.54 -5.88
CA VAL A 7 -3.49 4.61 -6.10
C VAL A 7 -3.21 5.52 -7.28
N ILE A 8 -2.22 6.40 -7.11
CA ILE A 8 -1.69 7.27 -8.15
C ILE A 8 -0.18 7.03 -8.23
N ILE A 9 0.32 6.71 -9.41
CA ILE A 9 1.76 6.59 -9.68
C ILE A 9 2.21 7.84 -10.42
N ARG A 10 3.25 8.48 -9.89
CA ARG A 10 3.90 9.65 -10.48
C ARG A 10 5.33 9.31 -10.88
N ASN A 11 5.81 9.88 -11.99
CA ASN A 11 7.22 9.83 -12.33
C ASN A 11 8.03 10.83 -11.48
N HIS A 12 9.36 10.84 -11.64
CA HIS A 12 10.26 11.73 -10.91
C HIS A 12 10.07 13.24 -11.22
N GLU A 13 9.39 13.58 -12.32
CA GLU A 13 9.02 14.95 -12.68
C GLU A 13 7.66 15.36 -12.09
N GLY A 14 6.99 14.45 -11.39
CA GLY A 14 5.68 14.67 -10.77
C GLY A 14 4.48 14.40 -11.69
N PHE A 15 4.69 13.94 -12.93
CA PHE A 15 3.62 13.59 -13.86
C PHE A 15 2.94 12.28 -13.45
N VAL A 16 1.61 12.25 -13.48
CA VAL A 16 0.84 11.03 -13.26
C VAL A 16 1.00 10.12 -14.48
N ILE A 17 1.54 8.93 -14.25
CA ILE A 17 1.78 7.92 -15.30
C ILE A 17 0.89 6.68 -15.15
N GLY A 18 0.17 6.57 -14.03
CA GLY A 18 -0.81 5.52 -13.78
C GLY A 18 -1.74 5.90 -12.64
N ALA A 19 -2.98 5.44 -12.70
CA ALA A 19 -3.94 5.57 -11.62
C ALA A 19 -4.92 4.41 -11.65
N CYS A 20 -5.33 3.94 -10.48
CA CYS A 20 -6.30 2.86 -10.37
C CYS A 20 -7.09 2.96 -9.06
N THR A 21 -8.22 2.25 -9.05
CA THR A 21 -8.99 2.02 -7.83
C THR A 21 -9.28 0.53 -7.71
N TYR A 22 -9.19 -0.01 -6.49
CA TYR A 22 -9.48 -1.41 -6.22
C TYR A 22 -10.42 -1.54 -5.04
N PRO A 23 -11.57 -2.22 -5.18
CA PRO A 23 -12.42 -2.53 -4.04
C PRO A 23 -11.68 -3.52 -3.13
N LEU A 24 -11.44 -3.15 -1.86
CA LEU A 24 -10.80 -4.01 -0.87
C LEU A 24 -11.83 -4.89 -0.13
N GLY A 25 -13.11 -4.69 -0.40
CA GLY A 25 -14.19 -5.42 0.26
C GLY A 25 -14.31 -5.05 1.73
N ARG A 26 -14.71 -6.02 2.55
CA ARG A 26 -14.90 -5.82 3.99
C ARG A 26 -13.56 -5.89 4.72
N THR A 27 -13.13 -4.74 5.24
CA THR A 27 -11.96 -4.62 6.10
C THR A 27 -12.43 -4.60 7.57
N GLY A 28 -11.70 -5.33 8.43
CA GLY A 28 -12.00 -5.45 9.85
C GLY A 28 -11.76 -4.14 10.60
N ASP A 29 -10.73 -3.41 10.21
CA ASP A 29 -10.34 -2.11 10.78
C ASP A 29 -9.64 -1.22 9.74
N LEU A 30 -9.46 0.06 10.09
CA LEU A 30 -8.82 1.07 9.26
C LEU A 30 -7.35 0.74 8.95
N THR A 31 -6.59 0.25 9.94
CA THR A 31 -5.16 -0.07 9.74
C THR A 31 -4.99 -1.21 8.75
N THR A 32 -5.84 -2.25 8.84
CA THR A 32 -5.86 -3.33 7.85
C THR A 32 -6.27 -2.83 6.47
N ALA A 33 -7.26 -1.94 6.39
CA ALA A 33 -7.67 -1.34 5.12
C ALA A 33 -6.51 -0.60 4.46
N GLU A 34 -5.87 0.31 5.21
CA GLU A 34 -4.71 1.08 4.78
C GLU A 34 -3.55 0.18 4.36
N THR A 35 -3.19 -0.83 5.16
CA THR A 35 -2.10 -1.76 4.80
C THR A 35 -2.37 -2.46 3.47
N ASN A 36 -3.63 -2.82 3.20
CA ASN A 36 -4.01 -3.39 1.89
C ASN A 36 -3.88 -2.37 0.75
N VAL A 37 -4.14 -1.07 0.97
CA VAL A 37 -3.89 -0.02 -0.02
C VAL A 37 -2.41 0.01 -0.42
N TYR A 38 -1.49 -0.07 0.54
CA TYR A 38 -0.04 -0.12 0.26
C TYR A 38 0.34 -1.36 -0.55
N LEU A 39 -0.21 -2.54 -0.21
CA LEU A 39 0.01 -3.77 -0.98
C LEU A 39 -0.53 -3.64 -2.42
N GLN A 40 -1.73 -3.09 -2.60
CA GLN A 40 -2.29 -2.85 -3.93
C GLN A 40 -1.45 -1.85 -4.73
N ALA A 41 -0.87 -0.83 -4.08
CA ALA A 41 0.04 0.10 -4.74
C ALA A 41 1.33 -0.58 -5.23
N ALA A 42 1.91 -1.46 -4.42
CA ALA A 42 3.08 -2.25 -4.80
C ALA A 42 2.78 -3.21 -5.95
N ILE A 43 1.66 -3.94 -5.89
CA ILE A 43 1.20 -4.83 -6.96
C ILE A 43 0.99 -4.04 -8.26
N PHE A 44 0.25 -2.94 -8.20
CA PHE A 44 -0.03 -2.12 -9.38
C PHE A 44 1.25 -1.57 -10.02
N GLY A 45 2.18 -1.06 -9.21
CA GLY A 45 3.46 -0.59 -9.72
C GLY A 45 4.30 -1.71 -10.36
N LYS A 46 4.29 -2.91 -9.78
CA LYS A 46 4.94 -4.09 -10.35
C LYS A 46 4.30 -4.51 -11.67
N GLU A 47 2.97 -4.53 -11.76
CA GLU A 47 2.23 -4.84 -12.99
C GLU A 47 2.50 -3.84 -14.13
N MET A 48 2.74 -2.57 -13.78
CA MET A 48 3.17 -1.53 -14.72
C MET A 48 4.64 -1.66 -15.15
N GLY A 49 5.40 -2.58 -14.57
CA GLY A 49 6.80 -2.84 -14.91
C GLY A 49 7.82 -2.00 -14.14
N PHE A 50 7.41 -1.29 -13.09
CA PHE A 50 8.35 -0.57 -12.22
C PHE A 50 9.10 -1.56 -11.32
N ARG A 51 10.40 -1.33 -11.18
CA ARG A 51 11.28 -2.13 -10.29
C ARG A 51 11.56 -1.45 -8.96
N GLU A 52 11.45 -0.13 -8.94
CA GLU A 52 11.67 0.70 -7.76
C GLU A 52 10.51 1.68 -7.65
N LEU A 53 9.94 1.76 -6.44
CA LEU A 53 8.79 2.59 -6.11
C LEU A 53 9.05 3.27 -4.77
N VAL A 54 8.66 4.53 -4.67
CA VAL A 54 8.53 5.23 -3.39
C VAL A 54 7.06 5.33 -3.09
N VAL A 55 6.60 4.59 -2.08
CA VAL A 55 5.18 4.58 -1.68
C VAL A 55 4.95 5.67 -0.63
N GLU A 56 4.01 6.56 -0.92
CA GLU A 56 3.59 7.65 -0.03
C GLU A 56 2.16 7.38 0.46
N GLY A 57 1.88 7.75 1.71
CA GLY A 57 0.53 7.71 2.29
C GLY A 57 0.50 8.39 3.66
N ASP A 58 -0.67 8.53 4.26
CA ASP A 58 -0.89 9.28 5.51
C ASP A 58 -0.98 8.38 6.75
N THR A 59 -0.94 7.06 6.58
CA THR A 59 -1.02 6.10 7.69
C THR A 59 0.34 5.84 8.34
N LEU A 60 0.70 6.69 9.31
CA LEU A 60 1.98 6.64 10.04
C LEU A 60 2.29 5.27 10.66
N ILE A 61 1.28 4.55 11.17
CA ILE A 61 1.46 3.23 11.80
C ILE A 61 1.98 2.22 10.77
N VAL A 62 1.41 2.21 9.56
CA VAL A 62 1.80 1.31 8.47
C VAL A 62 3.21 1.66 7.99
N ILE A 63 3.50 2.95 7.80
CA ILE A 63 4.85 3.42 7.42
C ILE A 63 5.91 2.98 8.44
N LYS A 64 5.62 3.11 9.74
CA LYS A 64 6.55 2.69 10.80
C LYS A 64 6.81 1.19 10.79
N LYS A 65 5.78 0.38 10.49
CA LYS A 65 5.90 -1.08 10.41
C LYS A 65 6.69 -1.52 9.17
N LEU A 66 6.42 -0.92 8.01
CA LEU A 66 7.17 -1.16 6.77
C LEU A 66 8.66 -0.81 6.91
N LYS A 67 8.99 0.21 7.70
CA LYS A 67 10.39 0.63 7.96
C LYS A 67 11.07 -0.12 9.10
N SER A 68 10.38 -1.05 9.77
CA SER A 68 10.93 -1.77 10.91
C SER A 68 11.67 -3.03 10.45
N ASP A 69 12.89 -3.24 10.94
CA ASP A 69 13.62 -4.50 10.76
C ASP A 69 13.12 -5.63 11.69
N SER A 70 12.18 -5.31 12.59
CA SER A 70 11.61 -6.29 13.52
C SER A 70 10.43 -7.02 12.90
N VAL A 71 10.30 -8.32 13.19
CA VAL A 71 9.15 -9.12 12.73
C VAL A 71 7.86 -8.55 13.30
N ASP A 72 6.96 -8.10 12.42
CA ASP A 72 5.65 -7.61 12.81
C ASP A 72 4.74 -8.79 13.18
N ARG A 73 4.40 -8.90 14.47
CA ARG A 73 3.48 -9.93 15.01
C ARG A 73 2.04 -9.45 15.17
N SER A 74 1.70 -8.28 14.63
CA SER A 74 0.34 -7.76 14.66
C SER A 74 -0.55 -8.41 13.60
N VAL A 75 -1.84 -8.08 13.65
CA VAL A 75 -2.85 -8.56 12.69
C VAL A 75 -2.52 -8.23 11.22
N ILE A 76 -1.71 -7.19 10.97
CA ILE A 76 -1.29 -6.80 9.61
C ILE A 76 0.10 -7.31 9.22
N GLY A 77 0.81 -8.00 10.11
CA GLY A 77 2.20 -8.41 9.87
C GLY A 77 2.38 -9.28 8.63
N ASN A 78 1.43 -10.18 8.37
CA ASN A 78 1.43 -11.00 7.17
C ASN A 78 1.29 -10.17 5.88
N ILE A 79 0.51 -9.08 5.92
CA ILE A 79 0.33 -8.19 4.77
C ILE A 79 1.60 -7.36 4.55
N ILE A 80 2.22 -6.87 5.64
CA ILE A 80 3.48 -6.12 5.61
C ILE A 80 4.60 -6.93 4.95
N ASN A 81 4.67 -8.24 5.18
CA ASN A 81 5.70 -9.12 4.59
C ASN A 81 5.52 -9.36 3.08
N GLU A 82 4.34 -9.10 2.53
CA GLU A 82 4.06 -9.27 1.09
C GLU A 82 4.29 -7.98 0.27
N ILE A 83 4.57 -6.86 0.96
CA ILE A 83 4.88 -5.55 0.35
C ILE A 83 6.39 -5.47 0.10
#